data_AF-A0A528IKN1-F1
#
_entry.id   AF-A0A528IKN1-F1
#
_cell.length_a   1.000
_cell.length_b   1.000
_cell.length_c   1.000
_cell.angle_alpha   90.00
_cell.angle_beta   90.00
_cell.angle_gamma   90.00
#
_symmetry.space_group_name_H-M   'P 1'
#
loop_
_entity.id
_entity.type
_entity.pdbx_description
1 polymer ?
#
loop_
_entity_poly.entity_id
_entity_poly.type
_entity_poly.pdbx_seq_one_letter_code
_entity_poly.pdbx_strand_id
1 'polypeptide(L)'
;KQKTSIFTEDGTEKLENLLRDAGLLKGESLYDVENVAIVHHVNNALKAHQLFQKDKDYIVRNGEIVIIDEFTGRMMPGRRYSEGLHQALEAKEHVAIQPENQTLASVTFQNYFRLYKKLAGMTGTALTEAEEFGNIYNLDVTEIPTNLPVIRIDEDDEVYRTVEEKYKAIVKEIKEARAKGQPTLVGTTSIEKSEQLAARLRKEGFTDFEVLNARHHEREAAIVAQAGKPGAITIATNMAGRGTDIQLGGNADMRIAEELGDMPAGPE
;
A
#
# COMPACT_ATOMS: atom_id res chain seq x y z
N LYS A 1 -22.49 6.18 -14.17
CA LYS A 1 -22.85 5.63 -15.50
C LYS A 1 -21.57 5.06 -16.11
N GLN A 2 -21.54 3.78 -16.49
CA GLN A 2 -20.39 3.25 -17.24
C GLN A 2 -20.32 3.98 -18.59
N LYS A 3 -19.20 4.68 -18.84
CA LYS A 3 -18.94 5.34 -20.13
C LYS A 3 -18.49 4.26 -21.11
N THR A 4 -19.39 3.77 -21.95
CA THR A 4 -19.08 2.81 -23.02
C THR A 4 -19.32 3.46 -24.39
N SER A 5 -18.49 3.11 -25.36
CA SER A 5 -18.63 3.50 -26.77
C SER A 5 -18.46 2.25 -27.63
N ILE A 6 -19.40 2.04 -28.55
CA ILE A 6 -19.44 0.89 -29.45
C ILE A 6 -19.75 1.44 -30.85
N PHE A 7 -19.16 0.86 -31.89
CA PHE A 7 -19.50 1.19 -33.27
C PHE A 7 -20.91 0.69 -33.61
N THR A 8 -21.63 1.45 -34.43
CA THR A 8 -22.84 0.95 -35.09
C THR A 8 -22.47 -0.03 -36.21
N GLU A 9 -23.45 -0.75 -36.75
CA GLU A 9 -23.24 -1.64 -37.91
C GLU A 9 -22.65 -0.85 -39.08
N ASP A 10 -23.28 0.26 -39.48
CA ASP A 10 -22.76 1.18 -40.51
C ASP A 10 -21.34 1.69 -40.21
N GLY A 11 -21.05 1.97 -38.93
CA GLY A 11 -19.73 2.42 -38.49
C GLY A 11 -18.67 1.32 -38.60
N THR A 12 -19.07 0.07 -38.37
CA THR A 12 -18.22 -1.11 -38.52
C THR A 12 -17.92 -1.38 -39.98
N GLU A 13 -18.92 -1.32 -40.87
CA GLU A 13 -18.73 -1.49 -42.31
C GLU A 13 -17.79 -0.41 -42.89
N LYS A 14 -18.00 0.86 -42.49
CA LYS A 14 -17.13 1.96 -42.89
C LYS A 14 -15.69 1.74 -42.43
N LEU A 15 -15.53 1.26 -41.19
CA LEU A 15 -14.21 0.96 -40.63
C LEU A 15 -13.52 -0.18 -41.38
N GLU A 16 -14.25 -1.26 -41.68
CA GLU A 16 -13.74 -2.40 -42.46
C GLU A 16 -13.21 -1.96 -43.82
N ASN A 17 -13.98 -1.13 -44.53
CA ASN A 17 -13.57 -0.60 -45.82
C ASN A 17 -12.30 0.26 -45.70
N LEU A 18 -12.21 1.15 -44.70
CA LEU A 18 -11.01 1.95 -44.47
C LEU A 18 -9.78 1.09 -44.14
N LEU A 19 -9.95 0.05 -43.31
CA LEU A 19 -8.86 -0.87 -42.97
C LEU A 19 -8.43 -1.73 -44.16
N ARG A 20 -9.39 -2.13 -45.01
CA ARG A 20 -9.14 -2.86 -46.26
C ARG A 20 -8.35 -2.00 -47.25
N ASP A 21 -8.77 -0.76 -47.45
CA ASP A 21 -8.10 0.21 -48.33
C ASP A 21 -6.68 0.53 -47.86
N ALA A 22 -6.46 0.58 -46.54
CA ALA A 22 -5.15 0.77 -45.93
C ALA A 22 -4.27 -0.50 -45.94
N GLY A 23 -4.78 -1.65 -46.41
CA GLY A 23 -4.07 -2.93 -46.38
C GLY A 23 -3.81 -3.47 -44.96
N LEU A 24 -4.57 -3.00 -43.97
CA LEU A 24 -4.44 -3.38 -42.57
C LEU A 24 -5.39 -4.51 -42.17
N LEU A 25 -6.52 -4.67 -42.87
CA LEU A 25 -7.46 -5.76 -42.66
C LEU A 25 -6.91 -7.08 -43.22
N LYS A 26 -6.80 -8.12 -42.39
CA LYS A 26 -6.42 -9.47 -42.81
C LYS A 26 -7.65 -10.37 -42.83
N GLY A 27 -7.84 -11.16 -43.88
CA GLY A 27 -9.03 -12.02 -44.00
C GLY A 27 -10.23 -11.30 -44.62
N GLU A 28 -11.42 -11.82 -44.36
CA GLU A 28 -12.66 -11.31 -44.96
C GLU A 28 -13.40 -10.35 -44.02
N SER A 29 -13.29 -10.55 -42.71
CA SER A 29 -14.06 -9.86 -41.67
C SER A 29 -13.17 -9.21 -40.60
N LEU A 30 -13.63 -8.08 -40.04
CA LEU A 30 -12.96 -7.44 -38.90
C LEU A 30 -12.85 -8.34 -37.67
N TYR A 31 -13.77 -9.29 -37.53
CA TYR A 31 -13.83 -10.20 -36.38
C TYR A 31 -13.02 -11.48 -36.55
N ASP A 32 -12.24 -11.59 -37.64
CA ASP A 32 -11.30 -12.68 -37.83
C ASP A 32 -10.18 -12.63 -36.77
N VAL A 33 -9.68 -13.81 -36.38
CA VAL A 33 -8.70 -13.96 -35.27
C VAL A 33 -7.42 -13.18 -35.55
N GLU A 34 -7.02 -13.01 -36.81
CA GLU A 34 -5.84 -12.21 -37.16
C GLU A 34 -6.00 -10.71 -36.88
N ASN A 35 -7.23 -10.20 -36.71
CA ASN A 35 -7.53 -8.78 -36.56
C ASN A 35 -7.77 -8.34 -35.11
N VAL A 36 -7.67 -9.25 -34.11
CA VAL A 36 -7.97 -8.96 -32.69
C VAL A 36 -7.26 -7.70 -32.16
N ALA A 37 -5.99 -7.51 -32.51
CA ALA A 37 -5.22 -6.33 -32.11
C ALA A 37 -5.77 -5.04 -32.73
N ILE A 38 -6.17 -5.08 -34.00
CA ILE A 38 -6.74 -3.93 -34.72
C ILE A 38 -8.09 -3.56 -34.11
N VAL A 39 -8.94 -4.55 -33.84
CA VAL A 39 -10.23 -4.33 -33.17
C VAL A 39 -10.02 -3.67 -31.81
N HIS A 40 -9.03 -4.13 -31.04
CA HIS A 40 -8.68 -3.52 -29.76
C HIS A 40 -8.24 -2.05 -29.92
N HIS A 41 -7.33 -1.75 -30.85
CA HIS A 41 -6.85 -0.40 -31.10
C HIS A 41 -7.95 0.55 -31.57
N VAL A 42 -8.81 0.12 -32.50
CA VAL A 42 -9.87 0.97 -33.04
C VAL A 42 -10.95 1.26 -31.99
N ASN A 43 -11.30 0.28 -31.15
CA ASN A 43 -12.21 0.51 -30.04
C ASN A 43 -11.63 1.50 -29.02
N ASN A 44 -10.33 1.43 -28.74
CA ASN A 44 -9.66 2.40 -27.88
C ASN A 44 -9.56 3.79 -28.52
N ALA A 45 -9.34 3.86 -29.84
CA ALA A 45 -9.38 5.12 -30.58
C ALA A 45 -10.78 5.79 -30.49
N LEU A 46 -11.85 5.01 -30.63
CA LEU A 46 -13.22 5.52 -30.47
C LEU A 46 -13.47 6.01 -29.04
N LYS A 47 -13.08 5.23 -28.04
CA LYS A 47 -13.19 5.62 -26.62
C LYS A 47 -12.43 6.92 -26.36
N ALA A 48 -11.16 6.99 -26.75
CA ALA A 48 -10.31 8.17 -26.61
C ALA A 48 -10.90 9.39 -27.32
N HIS A 49 -11.50 9.19 -28.50
CA HIS A 49 -12.11 10.28 -29.26
C HIS A 49 -13.39 10.81 -28.62
N GLN A 50 -14.32 9.94 -28.24
CA GLN A 50 -15.67 10.30 -27.80
C GLN A 50 -15.82 10.51 -26.29
N LEU A 51 -15.15 9.70 -25.46
CA LEU A 51 -15.38 9.68 -24.02
C LEU A 51 -14.43 10.55 -23.21
N PHE A 52 -13.26 10.87 -23.79
CA PHE A 52 -12.18 11.61 -23.13
C PHE A 52 -11.94 12.96 -23.80
N GLN A 53 -12.16 14.03 -23.04
CA GLN A 53 -12.04 15.41 -23.48
C GLN A 53 -10.75 16.03 -22.95
N LYS A 54 -10.02 16.69 -23.85
CA LYS A 54 -8.88 17.53 -23.50
C LYS A 54 -9.33 18.67 -22.58
N ASP A 55 -8.46 19.05 -21.65
CA ASP A 55 -8.67 20.09 -20.63
C ASP A 55 -9.76 19.76 -19.59
N LYS A 56 -10.30 18.53 -19.62
CA LYS A 56 -11.25 18.01 -18.63
C LYS A 56 -10.78 16.69 -18.01
N ASP A 57 -10.61 15.66 -18.84
CA ASP A 57 -10.20 14.33 -18.38
C ASP A 57 -8.66 14.20 -18.35
N TYR A 58 -7.97 14.94 -19.21
CA TYR A 58 -6.51 14.98 -19.31
C TYR A 58 -6.04 16.29 -19.97
N ILE A 59 -4.74 16.58 -19.88
CA ILE A 59 -4.07 17.66 -20.61
C ILE A 59 -2.82 17.15 -21.32
N VAL A 60 -2.37 17.89 -22.33
CA VAL A 60 -1.09 17.66 -22.98
C VAL A 60 -0.08 18.64 -22.39
N ARG A 61 0.98 18.13 -21.75
CA ARG A 61 2.04 18.97 -21.18
C ARG A 61 3.40 18.37 -21.49
N ASN A 62 4.33 19.20 -21.97
CA ASN A 62 5.67 18.76 -22.36
C ASN A 62 5.70 17.60 -23.38
N GLY A 63 4.67 17.49 -24.22
CA GLY A 63 4.54 16.36 -25.13
C GLY A 63 4.21 15.04 -24.43
N GLU A 64 3.50 15.09 -23.31
CA GLU A 64 2.97 13.91 -22.60
C GLU A 64 1.51 14.14 -22.19
N ILE A 65 0.73 13.05 -22.12
CA ILE A 65 -0.64 13.07 -21.61
C ILE A 65 -0.59 12.97 -20.08
N VAL A 66 -1.13 14.00 -19.41
CA VAL A 66 -1.26 14.03 -17.94
C VAL A 66 -2.73 13.95 -17.57
N ILE A 67 -3.10 12.92 -16.80
CA ILE A 67 -4.48 12.68 -16.36
C ILE A 67 -4.88 13.74 -15.34
N ILE A 68 -6.12 14.23 -15.43
CA ILE A 68 -6.75 15.09 -14.44
C ILE A 68 -7.67 14.23 -13.56
N ASP A 69 -7.54 14.39 -12.25
CA ASP A 69 -8.46 13.79 -11.29
C ASP A 69 -9.83 14.49 -11.36
N GLU A 70 -10.90 13.73 -11.67
CA GLU A 70 -12.25 14.27 -11.88
C GLU A 70 -12.85 14.97 -10.64
N PHE A 71 -12.40 14.60 -9.43
CA PHE A 71 -12.94 15.15 -8.18
C PHE A 71 -12.18 16.39 -7.71
N THR A 72 -10.85 16.39 -7.88
CA THR A 72 -9.97 17.41 -7.33
C THR A 72 -9.42 18.38 -8.38
N GLY A 73 -9.53 18.05 -9.67
CA GLY A 73 -8.94 18.80 -10.77
C GLY A 73 -7.40 18.77 -10.77
N ARG A 74 -6.78 17.93 -9.94
CA ARG A 74 -5.32 17.85 -9.83
C ARG A 74 -4.73 17.03 -10.96
N MET A 75 -3.59 17.48 -11.48
CA MET A 75 -2.76 16.72 -12.40
C MET A 75 -2.16 15.50 -11.68
N MET A 76 -2.23 14.33 -12.31
CA MET A 76 -1.66 13.08 -11.81
C MET A 76 -0.49 12.61 -12.69
N PRO A 77 0.70 13.23 -12.55
CA PRO A 77 1.88 12.82 -13.32
C PRO A 77 2.28 11.38 -12.98
N GLY A 78 2.70 10.62 -14.00
CA GLY A 78 3.10 9.21 -13.87
C GLY A 78 1.94 8.20 -13.88
N ARG A 79 0.68 8.64 -13.82
CA ARG A 79 -0.47 7.74 -14.05
C ARG A 79 -0.76 7.63 -15.55
N ARG A 80 -0.96 6.40 -16.01
CA ARG A 80 -1.39 6.08 -17.38
C ARG A 80 -2.73 5.35 -17.35
N TYR A 81 -3.51 5.48 -18.42
CA TYR A 81 -4.68 4.64 -18.62
C TYR A 81 -4.24 3.25 -19.12
N SER A 82 -4.89 2.20 -18.65
CA SER A 82 -4.56 0.80 -19.01
C SER A 82 -5.15 0.38 -20.36
N GLU A 83 -4.82 -0.83 -20.81
CA GLU A 83 -5.43 -1.49 -21.98
C GLU A 83 -5.28 -0.68 -23.27
N GLY A 84 -4.08 -0.15 -23.56
CA GLY A 84 -3.83 0.66 -24.76
C GLY A 84 -4.55 2.02 -24.86
N LEU A 85 -5.40 2.40 -23.90
CA LEU A 85 -6.19 3.64 -23.98
C LEU A 85 -5.32 4.89 -23.90
N HIS A 86 -4.23 4.85 -23.14
CA HIS A 86 -3.33 5.99 -23.02
C HIS A 86 -2.60 6.27 -24.34
N GLN A 87 -2.18 5.22 -25.04
CA GLN A 87 -1.59 5.31 -26.38
C GLN A 87 -2.60 5.83 -27.41
N ALA A 88 -3.88 5.45 -27.29
CA ALA A 88 -4.93 6.00 -28.14
C ALA A 88 -5.11 7.52 -27.93
N LEU A 89 -4.94 8.02 -26.69
CA LEU A 89 -4.95 9.45 -26.40
C LEU A 89 -3.68 10.17 -26.90
N GLU A 90 -2.51 9.56 -26.73
CA GLU A 90 -1.25 10.06 -27.30
C GLU A 90 -1.38 10.19 -28.84
N ALA A 91 -1.94 9.18 -29.50
CA ALA A 91 -2.20 9.21 -30.94
C ALA A 91 -3.23 10.27 -31.34
N LYS A 92 -4.34 10.40 -30.58
CA LYS A 92 -5.37 11.42 -30.80
C LYS A 92 -4.81 12.85 -30.74
N GLU A 93 -3.90 13.10 -29.82
CA GLU A 93 -3.31 14.43 -29.59
C GLU A 93 -1.99 14.65 -30.36
N HIS A 94 -1.62 13.72 -31.24
CA HIS A 94 -0.39 13.77 -32.04
C HIS A 94 0.89 13.89 -31.19
N VAL A 95 0.90 13.22 -30.05
CA VAL A 95 2.02 13.16 -29.11
C VAL A 95 2.85 11.90 -29.39
N ALA A 96 4.13 11.91 -29.00
CA ALA A 96 4.99 10.74 -29.08
C ALA A 96 4.36 9.56 -28.30
N ILE A 97 4.01 8.50 -29.02
CA ILE A 97 3.39 7.32 -28.44
C ILE A 97 4.46 6.56 -27.65
N GLN A 98 4.25 6.46 -26.34
CA GLN A 98 5.18 5.76 -25.47
C GLN A 98 4.83 4.27 -25.45
N PRO A 99 5.83 3.37 -25.45
CA PRO A 99 5.58 1.94 -25.43
C PRO A 99 4.68 1.54 -24.26
N GLU A 100 3.84 0.54 -24.51
CA GLU A 100 2.98 -0.03 -23.47
C GLU A 100 3.84 -0.80 -22.47
N ASN A 101 3.60 -0.57 -21.17
CA ASN A 101 4.15 -1.43 -20.14
C ASN A 101 3.39 -2.76 -20.20
N GLN A 102 3.98 -3.75 -20.84
CA GLN A 102 3.41 -5.08 -20.91
C GLN A 102 3.82 -5.90 -19.69
N THR A 103 2.84 -6.50 -19.02
CA THR A 103 3.11 -7.49 -17.97
C THR A 103 3.63 -8.77 -18.63
N LEU A 104 4.94 -9.05 -18.47
CA LEU A 104 5.56 -10.27 -19.00
C LEU A 104 5.27 -11.52 -18.16
N ALA A 105 5.18 -11.34 -16.84
CA ALA A 105 4.89 -12.41 -15.89
C ALA A 105 4.14 -11.85 -14.69
N SER A 106 3.18 -12.61 -14.18
CA SER A 106 2.43 -12.28 -12.97
C SER A 106 2.05 -13.55 -12.23
N VAL A 107 2.15 -13.52 -10.90
CA VAL A 107 1.66 -14.59 -10.02
C VAL A 107 1.12 -13.95 -8.76
N THR A 108 -0.01 -14.46 -8.25
CA THR A 108 -0.53 -14.04 -6.94
C THR A 108 0.23 -14.74 -5.83
N PHE A 109 0.33 -14.14 -4.64
CA PHE A 109 0.99 -14.81 -3.51
C PHE A 109 0.34 -16.16 -3.17
N GLN A 110 -1.00 -16.26 -3.30
CA GLN A 110 -1.71 -17.52 -3.11
C GLN A 110 -1.17 -18.62 -4.03
N ASN A 111 -1.09 -18.34 -5.33
CA ASN A 111 -0.62 -19.32 -6.30
C ASN A 111 0.88 -19.57 -6.16
N TYR A 112 1.66 -18.53 -5.85
CA TYR A 112 3.10 -18.64 -5.66
C TYR A 112 3.46 -19.62 -4.52
N PHE A 113 2.82 -19.47 -3.35
CA PHE A 113 3.10 -20.36 -2.21
C PHE A 113 2.61 -21.79 -2.44
N ARG A 114 1.56 -22.00 -3.25
CA ARG A 114 1.10 -23.34 -3.64
C ARG A 114 2.09 -24.11 -4.51
N LEU A 115 3.08 -23.44 -5.12
CA LEU A 115 4.14 -24.10 -5.90
C LEU A 115 5.14 -24.85 -5.01
N TYR A 116 5.21 -24.53 -3.71
CA TYR A 116 6.15 -25.16 -2.80
C TYR A 116 5.69 -26.58 -2.44
N LYS A 117 6.62 -27.53 -2.50
CA LYS A 117 6.35 -28.94 -2.14
C LYS A 117 5.93 -29.10 -0.67
N LYS A 118 6.42 -28.22 0.20
CA LYS A 118 6.09 -28.16 1.63
C LYS A 118 5.92 -26.70 2.01
N LEU A 119 4.79 -26.39 2.63
CA LEU A 119 4.46 -25.06 3.11
C LEU A 119 4.14 -25.15 4.61
N ALA A 120 4.66 -24.21 5.38
CA ALA A 120 4.40 -24.05 6.81
C ALA A 120 4.55 -22.56 7.17
N GLY A 121 3.92 -22.14 8.26
CA GLY A 121 3.97 -20.75 8.74
C GLY A 121 3.82 -20.66 10.24
N MET A 122 4.18 -19.50 10.80
CA MET A 122 4.03 -19.19 12.22
C MET A 122 3.50 -17.77 12.38
N THR A 123 2.57 -17.57 13.31
CA THR A 123 2.01 -16.27 13.67
C THR A 123 1.25 -16.39 15.00
N GLY A 124 1.07 -15.27 15.71
CA GLY A 124 0.31 -15.23 16.95
C GLY A 124 -1.21 -15.20 16.79
N THR A 125 -1.73 -15.00 15.57
CA THR A 125 -3.17 -14.70 15.34
C THR A 125 -3.80 -15.50 14.20
N ALA A 126 -3.29 -16.70 13.89
CA ALA A 126 -3.80 -17.47 12.74
C ALA A 126 -5.17 -18.13 12.98
N LEU A 127 -5.60 -18.28 14.24
CA LEU A 127 -6.77 -19.10 14.56
C LEU A 127 -8.07 -18.56 13.95
N THR A 128 -8.21 -17.23 13.83
CA THR A 128 -9.39 -16.61 13.21
C THR A 128 -9.48 -16.89 11.71
N GLU A 129 -8.33 -17.06 11.05
CA GLU A 129 -8.23 -17.29 9.60
C GLU A 129 -7.97 -18.76 9.25
N ALA A 130 -8.18 -19.68 10.21
CA ALA A 130 -7.87 -21.10 10.03
C ALA A 130 -8.61 -21.73 8.84
N GLU A 131 -9.87 -21.34 8.63
CA GLU A 131 -10.67 -21.80 7.50
C GLU A 131 -10.07 -21.32 6.16
N GLU A 132 -9.61 -20.08 6.07
CA GLU A 132 -8.98 -19.54 4.87
C GLU A 132 -7.66 -20.26 4.57
N PHE A 133 -6.84 -20.51 5.59
CA PHE A 133 -5.59 -21.28 5.45
C PHE A 133 -5.84 -22.71 4.96
N GLY A 134 -6.86 -23.38 5.50
CA GLY A 134 -7.27 -24.71 5.05
C GLY A 134 -7.73 -24.70 3.60
N ASN A 135 -8.63 -23.78 3.23
CA ASN A 135 -9.23 -23.74 1.89
C ASN A 135 -8.24 -23.34 0.79
N ILE A 136 -7.36 -22.36 1.05
CA ILE A 136 -6.46 -21.81 0.03
C ILE A 136 -5.15 -22.61 -0.04
N TYR A 137 -4.60 -22.99 1.11
CA TYR A 137 -3.25 -23.55 1.20
C TYR A 137 -3.22 -25.00 1.70
N ASN A 138 -4.36 -25.57 2.10
CA ASN A 138 -4.42 -26.88 2.75
C ASN A 138 -3.51 -26.93 3.99
N LEU A 139 -3.54 -25.85 4.78
CA LEU A 139 -2.78 -25.71 6.02
C LEU A 139 -3.72 -25.76 7.22
N ASP A 140 -3.42 -26.67 8.14
CA ASP A 140 -4.06 -26.69 9.45
C ASP A 140 -3.42 -25.65 10.37
N VAL A 141 -4.26 -24.99 11.16
CA VAL A 141 -3.81 -24.06 12.20
C VAL A 141 -3.92 -24.75 13.55
N THR A 142 -2.80 -24.82 14.27
CA THR A 142 -2.74 -25.36 15.63
C THR A 142 -2.25 -24.28 16.59
N GLU A 143 -2.99 -24.06 17.66
CA GLU A 143 -2.57 -23.17 18.75
C GLU A 143 -1.50 -23.87 19.61
N ILE A 144 -0.36 -23.20 19.78
CA ILE A 144 0.71 -23.66 20.66
C ILE A 144 0.56 -22.93 22.00
N PRO A 145 0.55 -23.66 23.15
CA PRO A 145 0.40 -23.03 24.46
C PRO A 145 1.56 -22.06 24.74
N THR A 146 1.25 -20.96 25.42
CA THR A 146 2.27 -19.98 25.81
C THR A 146 3.20 -20.56 26.87
N ASN A 147 4.46 -20.11 26.86
CA ASN A 147 5.46 -20.52 27.87
C ASN A 147 5.07 -20.08 29.29
N LEU A 148 4.36 -18.96 29.41
CA LEU A 148 3.83 -18.43 30.67
C LEU A 148 2.36 -18.06 30.51
N PRO A 149 1.55 -18.16 31.59
CA PRO A 149 0.17 -17.67 31.58
C PRO A 149 0.11 -16.18 31.22
N VAL A 150 -0.80 -15.81 30.34
CA VAL A 150 -1.01 -14.41 29.94
C VAL A 150 -1.76 -13.68 31.05
N ILE A 151 -1.16 -12.60 31.56
CA ILE A 151 -1.75 -11.74 32.60
C ILE A 151 -2.04 -10.32 32.08
N ARG A 152 -2.00 -10.13 30.75
CA ARG A 152 -2.30 -8.85 30.11
C ARG A 152 -3.77 -8.50 30.35
N ILE A 153 -4.02 -7.25 30.74
CA ILE A 153 -5.37 -6.71 30.91
C ILE A 153 -5.69 -5.95 29.62
N ASP A 154 -6.67 -6.46 28.87
CA ASP A 154 -7.21 -5.80 27.69
C ASP A 154 -8.46 -5.03 28.13
N GLU A 155 -8.42 -3.70 28.03
CA GLU A 155 -9.55 -2.82 28.37
C GLU A 155 -10.50 -2.65 27.19
N ASP A 156 -11.74 -2.22 27.46
CA ASP A 156 -12.75 -1.96 26.44
C ASP A 156 -12.41 -0.73 25.59
N ASP A 157 -12.88 -0.71 24.34
CA ASP A 157 -12.69 0.42 23.43
C ASP A 157 -13.39 1.70 23.94
N GLU A 158 -12.65 2.82 23.96
CA GLU A 158 -13.22 4.14 24.21
C GLU A 158 -13.60 4.88 22.92
N VAL A 159 -14.88 5.24 22.78
CA VAL A 159 -15.40 5.95 21.60
C VAL A 159 -15.74 7.40 21.92
N TYR A 160 -15.22 8.31 21.11
CA TYR A 160 -15.39 9.75 21.27
C TYR A 160 -16.21 10.36 20.12
N ARG A 161 -16.98 11.41 20.43
CA ARG A 161 -17.81 12.11 19.44
C ARG A 161 -16.96 12.83 18.40
N THR A 162 -15.84 13.43 18.82
CA THR A 162 -14.94 14.16 17.93
C THR A 162 -13.51 13.65 18.00
N VAL A 163 -12.76 13.86 16.92
CA VAL A 163 -11.33 13.52 16.84
C VAL A 163 -10.51 14.32 17.86
N GLU A 164 -10.89 15.57 18.13
CA GLU A 164 -10.23 16.41 19.12
C GLU A 164 -10.39 15.89 20.54
N GLU A 165 -11.59 15.46 20.93
CA GLU A 165 -11.83 14.83 22.24
C GLU A 165 -11.00 13.55 22.38
N LYS A 166 -11.00 12.69 21.34
CA LYS A 166 -10.18 11.48 21.31
C LYS A 166 -8.70 11.77 21.56
N TYR A 167 -8.13 12.74 20.85
CA TYR A 167 -6.71 13.07 21.03
C TYR A 167 -6.42 13.68 22.40
N LYS A 168 -7.33 14.48 22.96
CA LYS A 168 -7.16 14.99 24.33
C LYS A 168 -7.15 13.84 25.35
N ALA A 169 -8.01 12.85 25.18
CA ALA A 169 -8.02 11.66 26.03
C ALA A 169 -6.74 10.84 25.89
N ILE A 170 -6.28 10.55 24.67
CA ILE A 170 -5.01 9.85 24.41
C ILE A 170 -3.84 10.57 25.09
N VAL A 171 -3.74 11.89 24.95
CA VAL A 171 -2.65 12.67 25.54
C VAL A 171 -2.73 12.68 27.08
N LYS A 172 -3.93 12.70 27.64
CA LYS A 172 -4.16 12.56 29.09
C LYS A 172 -3.68 11.19 29.57
N GLU A 173 -4.04 10.12 28.89
CA GLU A 173 -3.65 8.75 29.24
C GLU A 173 -2.13 8.58 29.23
N ILE A 174 -1.47 9.05 28.16
CA ILE A 174 -0.01 9.05 28.04
C ILE A 174 0.65 9.80 29.21
N LYS A 175 0.07 10.92 29.63
CA LYS A 175 0.58 11.71 30.76
C LYS A 175 0.45 10.96 32.09
N GLU A 176 -0.67 10.29 32.31
CA GLU A 176 -0.91 9.50 33.53
C GLU A 176 -0.01 8.26 33.60
N ALA A 177 0.16 7.55 32.48
CA ALA A 177 1.09 6.42 32.36
C ALA A 177 2.54 6.85 32.61
N ARG A 178 2.99 7.94 31.96
CA ARG A 178 4.36 8.46 32.14
C ARG A 178 4.61 8.91 33.57
N ALA A 179 3.64 9.54 34.23
CA ALA A 179 3.77 9.96 35.64
C ALA A 179 4.02 8.78 36.59
N LYS A 180 3.58 7.57 36.23
CA LYS A 180 3.83 6.32 36.96
C LYS A 180 5.10 5.58 36.49
N GLY A 181 5.81 6.11 35.49
CA GLY A 181 6.97 5.45 34.87
C GLY A 181 6.60 4.29 33.94
N GLN A 182 5.33 4.14 33.56
CA GLN A 182 4.88 3.06 32.69
C GLN A 182 5.30 3.33 31.23
N PRO A 183 5.97 2.39 30.54
CA PRO A 183 6.25 2.53 29.11
C PRO A 183 4.94 2.51 28.30
N THR A 184 4.87 3.31 27.24
CA THR A 184 3.66 3.45 26.41
C THR A 184 3.99 3.33 24.93
N LEU A 185 3.30 2.41 24.24
CA LEU A 185 3.30 2.29 22.79
C LEU A 185 1.96 2.78 22.24
N VAL A 186 1.99 3.72 21.30
CA VAL A 186 0.79 4.28 20.68
C VAL A 186 0.75 3.93 19.20
N GLY A 187 -0.23 3.12 18.79
CA GLY A 187 -0.45 2.77 17.39
C GLY A 187 -1.28 3.82 16.66
N THR A 188 -0.84 4.24 15.47
CA THR A 188 -1.64 5.09 14.57
C THR A 188 -1.78 4.43 13.19
N THR A 189 -2.74 4.89 12.38
CA THR A 189 -2.98 4.31 11.04
C THR A 189 -2.25 5.02 9.89
N SER A 190 -1.64 6.17 10.14
CA SER A 190 -0.92 6.92 9.10
C SER A 190 0.16 7.82 9.71
N ILE A 191 1.20 8.09 8.91
CA ILE A 191 2.32 8.97 9.30
C ILE A 191 1.79 10.35 9.72
N GLU A 192 0.80 10.87 8.98
CA GLU A 192 0.16 12.15 9.30
C GLU A 192 -0.44 12.15 10.71
N LYS A 193 -1.13 11.07 11.11
CA LYS A 193 -1.70 10.95 12.47
C LYS A 193 -0.61 10.83 13.53
N SER A 194 0.48 10.11 13.25
CA SER A 194 1.65 10.06 14.13
C SER A 194 2.25 11.44 14.36
N GLU A 195 2.45 12.23 13.29
CA GLU A 195 2.98 13.59 13.41
C GLU A 195 2.01 14.55 14.11
N GLN A 196 0.70 14.42 13.87
CA GLN A 196 -0.32 15.19 14.59
C GLN A 196 -0.29 14.89 16.10
N LEU A 197 -0.17 13.62 16.48
CA LEU A 197 -0.05 13.22 17.88
C LEU A 197 1.26 13.73 18.49
N ALA A 198 2.39 13.54 17.78
CA ALA A 198 3.70 14.04 18.19
C ALA A 198 3.69 15.56 18.44
N ALA A 199 3.06 16.34 17.54
CA ALA A 199 2.93 17.78 17.70
C ALA A 199 2.11 18.17 18.95
N ARG A 200 1.06 17.40 19.28
CA ARG A 200 0.27 17.61 20.51
C ARG A 200 1.08 17.27 21.76
N LEU A 201 1.83 16.16 21.75
CA LEU A 201 2.71 15.80 22.86
C LEU A 201 3.79 16.86 23.10
N ARG A 202 4.42 17.38 22.04
CA ARG A 202 5.39 18.49 22.15
C ARG A 202 4.77 19.75 22.76
N LYS A 203 3.52 20.07 22.43
CA LYS A 203 2.79 21.22 23.02
C LYS A 203 2.52 21.03 24.51
N GLU A 204 2.33 19.80 24.98
CA GLU A 204 2.20 19.47 26.39
C GLU A 204 3.54 19.38 27.14
N GLY A 205 4.66 19.64 26.46
CA GLY A 205 6.00 19.66 27.05
C GLY A 205 6.73 18.32 27.01
N PHE A 206 6.20 17.30 26.33
CA PHE A 206 6.94 16.06 26.11
C PHE A 206 7.99 16.26 25.02
N THR A 207 9.26 16.14 25.37
CA THR A 207 10.40 16.26 24.45
C THR A 207 11.09 14.93 24.16
N ASP A 208 10.87 13.94 25.03
CA ASP A 208 11.51 12.63 25.00
C ASP A 208 10.44 11.56 24.71
N PHE A 209 10.29 11.28 23.41
CA PHE A 209 9.45 10.25 22.81
C PHE A 209 9.93 9.98 21.38
N GLU A 210 9.69 8.77 20.88
CA GLU A 210 10.13 8.32 19.56
C GLU A 210 8.95 8.12 18.60
N VAL A 211 9.18 8.34 17.30
CA VAL A 211 8.16 8.17 16.25
C VAL A 211 8.69 7.26 15.14
N LEU A 212 7.98 6.14 14.93
CA LEU A 212 8.32 5.11 13.94
C LEU A 212 7.39 5.23 12.72
N ASN A 213 7.99 5.43 11.55
CA ASN A 213 7.28 5.74 10.30
C ASN A 213 7.42 4.65 9.23
N ALA A 214 7.93 3.47 9.58
CA ALA A 214 8.17 2.32 8.69
C ALA A 214 9.09 2.65 7.49
N ARG A 215 10.01 3.60 7.66
CA ARG A 215 10.96 4.03 6.60
C ARG A 215 12.34 3.43 6.76
N HIS A 216 12.76 3.12 8.00
CA HIS A 216 14.12 2.68 8.30
C HIS A 216 14.10 1.49 9.27
N HIS A 217 13.96 0.28 8.75
CA HIS A 217 13.73 -0.92 9.55
C HIS A 217 14.79 -1.19 10.64
N GLU A 218 16.09 -1.05 10.33
CA GLU A 218 17.18 -1.33 11.29
C GLU A 218 17.18 -0.35 12.47
N ARG A 219 17.04 0.96 12.19
CA ARG A 219 16.98 1.99 13.23
C ARG A 219 15.70 1.89 14.06
N GLU A 220 14.58 1.54 13.42
CA GLU A 220 13.31 1.34 14.11
C GLU A 220 13.37 0.14 15.06
N ALA A 221 14.07 -0.94 14.69
CA ALA A 221 14.27 -2.08 15.57
C ALA A 221 15.01 -1.69 16.86
N ALA A 222 16.09 -0.90 16.76
CA ALA A 222 16.84 -0.41 17.92
C ALA A 222 15.95 0.42 18.88
N ILE A 223 15.12 1.30 18.32
CA ILE A 223 14.16 2.10 19.11
C ILE A 223 13.14 1.21 19.81
N VAL A 224 12.53 0.26 19.09
CA VAL A 224 11.50 -0.66 19.63
C VAL A 224 12.07 -1.52 20.74
N ALA A 225 13.30 -2.01 20.58
CA ALA A 225 13.99 -2.80 21.59
C ALA A 225 14.18 -2.04 22.92
N GLN A 226 14.22 -0.71 22.87
CA GLN A 226 14.35 0.16 24.04
C GLN A 226 13.01 0.76 24.51
N ALA A 227 11.89 0.49 23.82
CA ALA A 227 10.58 1.06 24.12
C ALA A 227 9.99 0.62 25.47
N GLY A 228 10.49 -0.48 26.05
CA GLY A 228 10.06 -0.97 27.36
C GLY A 228 10.73 -0.30 28.57
N LYS A 229 11.61 0.69 28.36
CA LYS A 229 12.23 1.46 29.44
C LYS A 229 11.19 2.25 30.25
N PRO A 230 11.37 2.43 31.57
CA PRO A 230 10.46 3.22 32.39
C PRO A 230 10.24 4.63 31.81
N GLY A 231 8.97 5.00 31.61
CA GLY A 231 8.55 6.30 31.08
C GLY A 231 8.81 6.52 29.58
N ALA A 232 9.28 5.52 28.84
CA ALA A 232 9.47 5.61 27.41
C ALA A 232 8.12 5.72 26.68
N ILE A 233 8.04 6.61 25.70
CA ILE A 233 6.87 6.78 24.84
C ILE A 233 7.29 6.55 23.40
N THR A 234 6.63 5.60 22.75
CA THR A 234 6.88 5.25 21.34
C THR A 234 5.60 5.36 20.54
N ILE A 235 5.61 6.13 19.45
CA ILE A 235 4.50 6.22 18.50
C ILE A 235 4.83 5.36 17.29
N ALA A 236 4.00 4.37 16.98
CA ALA A 236 4.20 3.46 15.86
C ALA A 236 3.12 3.64 14.80
N THR A 237 3.53 3.90 13.56
CA THR A 237 2.62 3.96 12.42
C THR A 237 2.36 2.55 11.88
N ASN A 238 1.10 2.12 11.85
CA ASN A 238 0.66 0.79 11.44
C ASN A 238 1.40 -0.33 12.19
N MET A 239 2.25 -1.08 11.49
CA MET A 239 3.06 -2.17 12.03
C MET A 239 4.55 -1.81 12.03
N ALA A 240 4.90 -0.53 12.16
CA ALA A 240 6.29 -0.13 12.36
C ALA A 240 6.86 -0.82 13.62
N GLY A 241 8.07 -1.36 13.52
CA GLY A 241 8.66 -2.16 14.61
C GLY A 241 8.25 -3.63 14.67
N ARG A 242 7.49 -4.13 13.68
CA ARG A 242 7.13 -5.55 13.62
C ARG A 242 8.37 -6.45 13.57
N GLY A 243 8.37 -7.47 14.42
CA GLY A 243 9.45 -8.47 14.48
C GLY A 243 10.53 -8.19 15.51
N THR A 244 10.44 -7.10 16.27
CA THR A 244 11.31 -6.82 17.42
C THR A 244 10.49 -6.85 18.71
N ASP A 245 10.91 -7.64 19.69
CA ASP A 245 10.22 -7.75 20.97
C ASP A 245 10.49 -6.53 21.87
N ILE A 246 9.43 -6.02 22.51
CA ILE A 246 9.52 -4.96 23.51
C ILE A 246 9.71 -5.60 24.89
N GLN A 247 10.96 -5.68 25.34
CA GLN A 247 11.29 -6.18 26.68
C GLN A 247 11.14 -5.07 27.73
N LEU A 248 10.45 -5.36 28.84
CA LEU A 248 10.34 -4.43 29.96
C LEU A 248 11.72 -4.16 30.58
N GLY A 249 12.04 -2.89 30.77
CA GLY A 249 13.39 -2.44 31.17
C GLY A 249 14.32 -2.13 29.99
N GLY A 250 13.91 -2.47 28.76
CA GLY A 250 14.73 -2.38 27.55
C GLY A 250 15.55 -3.64 27.29
N ASN A 251 15.86 -3.90 26.02
CA ASN A 251 16.66 -5.05 25.61
C ASN A 251 18.15 -4.83 25.93
N ALA A 252 18.69 -5.61 26.86
CA ALA A 252 20.07 -5.49 27.31
C ALA A 252 21.06 -5.92 26.22
N ASP A 253 20.80 -7.04 25.53
CA ASP A 253 21.72 -7.59 24.52
C ASP A 253 21.89 -6.62 23.34
N MET A 254 20.79 -6.08 22.83
CA MET A 254 20.84 -5.07 21.76
C MET A 254 21.54 -3.80 22.21
N ARG A 255 21.32 -3.36 23.45
CA ARG A 255 21.98 -2.18 24.00
C ARG A 255 23.49 -2.40 24.16
N ILE A 256 23.91 -3.57 24.63
CA ILE A 256 25.32 -3.94 24.76
C ILE A 256 25.98 -3.99 23.38
N ALA A 257 25.34 -4.61 22.40
CA ALA A 257 25.85 -4.67 21.03
C ALA A 257 26.02 -3.28 20.39
N GLU A 258 25.09 -2.36 20.66
CA GLU A 258 25.15 -0.98 20.16
C GLU A 258 26.21 -0.14 20.89
N GLU A 259 26.25 -0.17 22.23
CA GLU A 259 27.20 0.62 23.03
C GLU A 259 28.65 0.12 22.92
N LEU A 260 28.86 -1.18 22.68
CA LEU A 260 30.19 -1.80 22.59
C LEU A 260 30.60 -2.15 21.15
N GLY A 261 29.83 -1.78 20.13
CA GLY A 261 30.11 -2.14 18.72
C GLY A 261 31.48 -1.68 18.21
N ASP A 262 31.98 -0.56 18.75
CA ASP A 262 33.29 0.00 18.41
C ASP A 262 34.41 -0.46 19.37
N MET A 263 34.09 -1.26 20.39
CA MET A 263 35.10 -1.74 21.34
C MET A 263 35.83 -2.97 20.79
N PRO A 264 37.17 -3.01 20.89
CA PRO A 264 37.92 -4.20 20.54
C PRO A 264 37.51 -5.36 21.46
N ALA A 265 37.45 -6.57 20.90
CA ALA A 265 37.18 -7.78 21.68
C ALA A 265 38.14 -7.86 22.87
N GLY A 266 37.58 -8.11 24.06
CA GLY A 266 38.38 -8.25 25.28
C GLY A 266 39.34 -9.44 25.18
N PRO A 267 40.45 -9.43 25.96
CA PRO A 267 41.30 -10.60 26.08
C PRO A 267 40.47 -11.79 26.63
N GLU A 268 40.64 -12.96 26.02
CA GLU A 268 40.04 -14.24 26.46
C GLU A 268 40.36 -14.59 27.91
#